data_AF-A0A7Y8CYD4-F1
#
_entry.id   AF-A0A7Y8CYD4-F1
#
_cell.length_a   1.000
_cell.length_b   1.000
_cell.length_c   1.000
_cell.angle_alpha   90.00
_cell.angle_beta   90.00
_cell.angle_gamma   90.00
#
_symmetry.space_group_name_H-M   'P 1'
#
loop_
_entity.id
_entity.type
_entity.pdbx_description
1 polymer ?
#
loop_
_entity_poly.entity_id
_entity_poly.type
_entity_poly.pdbx_seq_one_letter_code
_entity_poly.pdbx_strand_id
1 'polypeptide(L)'
;MKNPFNSITFNKLEKNFYAQILTSAMPYYIAVVGFDKVAGQILMAAVENMDRFNECKVKLHDLDKYLDVSENTRKKSLNVLRYMNFIETKNSNRTGG
;
A
#
# COMPACT_ATOMS: atom_id res chain seq x y z
N MET A 1 -17.73 8.75 4.17
CA MET A 1 -16.43 8.87 4.88
C MET A 1 -15.44 9.51 3.93
N LYS A 2 -14.65 10.49 4.39
CA LYS A 2 -13.74 11.30 3.54
C LYS A 2 -12.38 10.59 3.47
N ASN A 3 -11.87 10.36 2.26
CA ASN A 3 -10.58 9.69 2.03
C ASN A 3 -9.44 10.52 2.64
N PRO A 4 -8.59 9.95 3.53
CA PRO A 4 -7.49 10.67 4.17
C PRO A 4 -6.32 10.98 3.22
N PHE A 5 -6.28 10.40 2.02
CA PHE A 5 -5.20 10.55 1.04
C PHE A 5 -5.41 11.72 0.06
N ASN A 6 -6.06 12.80 0.49
CA ASN A 6 -6.20 13.99 -0.35
C ASN A 6 -4.86 14.72 -0.49
N SER A 7 -4.44 14.89 -1.74
CA SER A 7 -3.19 15.52 -2.19
C SER A 7 -2.78 16.77 -1.38
N ILE A 8 -1.56 16.76 -0.87
CA ILE A 8 -0.87 17.96 -0.36
C ILE A 8 0.07 18.45 -1.45
N THR A 9 -0.11 19.70 -1.88
CA THR A 9 0.75 20.36 -2.85
C THR A 9 2.03 20.82 -2.13
N PHE A 10 3.18 20.22 -2.43
CA PHE A 10 4.46 20.65 -1.86
C PHE A 10 5.01 21.85 -2.65
N ASN A 11 5.08 23.01 -1.99
CA ASN A 11 5.93 24.12 -2.43
C ASN A 11 7.40 23.81 -2.09
N LYS A 12 8.28 24.24 -3.00
CA LYS A 12 9.72 23.96 -3.10
C LYS A 12 10.51 23.87 -1.78
N LEU A 13 11.33 22.81 -1.71
CA LEU A 13 12.66 22.73 -1.11
C LEU A 13 12.82 23.12 0.36
N GLU A 14 12.54 22.18 1.26
CA GLU A 14 13.25 22.10 2.55
C GLU A 14 13.80 20.68 2.76
N LYS A 15 15.06 20.60 3.23
CA LYS A 15 15.88 19.38 3.40
C LYS A 15 15.40 18.42 4.48
N ASN A 16 14.16 18.54 4.94
CA ASN A 16 13.55 17.65 5.90
C ASN A 16 12.26 17.07 5.30
N PHE A 17 12.32 15.80 4.90
CA PHE A 17 11.12 15.04 4.55
C PHE A 17 10.33 14.76 5.84
N TYR A 18 9.40 15.64 6.18
CA TYR A 18 8.36 15.32 7.16
C TYR A 18 7.26 14.56 6.42
N ALA A 19 7.43 13.23 6.30
CA ALA A 19 6.30 12.38 5.94
C ALA A 19 5.25 12.59 7.03
N GLN A 20 4.09 13.12 6.65
CA GLN A 20 2.98 13.31 7.58
C GLN A 20 2.56 11.91 8.07
N ILE A 21 3.01 11.53 9.26
CA ILE A 21 2.54 10.30 9.90
C ILE A 21 1.07 10.59 10.25
N LEU A 22 0.17 10.04 9.45
CA LEU A 22 -1.26 10.01 9.74
C LEU A 22 -1.43 9.16 11.00
N THR A 23 -1.29 9.75 12.19
CA THR A 23 -1.51 9.06 13.47
C THR A 23 -2.91 8.44 13.55
N SER A 24 -3.88 9.02 12.82
CA SER A 24 -5.22 8.45 12.62
C SER A 24 -5.24 7.15 11.81
N ALA A 25 -4.22 6.85 11.00
CA ALA A 25 -4.07 5.60 10.26
C ALA A 25 -3.45 4.46 11.10
N MET A 26 -2.80 4.79 12.22
CA MET A 26 -2.09 3.82 13.07
C MET A 26 -2.99 2.71 13.63
N PRO A 27 -4.22 2.98 14.12
CA PRO A 27 -5.11 1.92 14.60
C PRO A 27 -5.50 0.92 13.51
N TYR A 28 -5.68 1.42 12.29
CA TYR A 28 -6.02 0.60 11.12
C TYR A 28 -4.84 -0.28 10.71
N TYR A 29 -3.63 0.28 10.72
CA TYR A 29 -2.40 -0.46 10.50
C TYR A 29 -2.21 -1.61 11.52
N ILE A 30 -2.42 -1.32 12.81
CA ILE A 30 -2.36 -2.34 13.88
C ILE A 30 -3.41 -3.43 13.65
N ALA A 31 -4.64 -3.05 13.27
CA ALA A 31 -5.71 -4.00 13.00
C ALA A 31 -5.38 -4.94 11.83
N VAL A 32 -4.79 -4.41 10.75
CA VAL A 32 -4.36 -5.24 9.61
C VAL A 32 -3.26 -6.20 10.03
N VAL A 33 -2.20 -5.72 10.70
CA VAL A 33 -1.09 -6.57 11.14
C VAL A 33 -1.56 -7.67 12.10
N GLY A 34 -2.51 -7.34 12.99
CA GLY A 34 -3.08 -8.30 13.94
C GLY A 34 -4.01 -9.35 13.31
N PHE A 35 -4.69 -9.01 12.21
CA PHE A 35 -5.63 -9.92 11.53
C PHE A 35 -4.96 -10.75 10.43
N ASP A 36 -4.10 -10.13 9.64
CA ASP A 36 -3.42 -10.76 8.51
C ASP A 36 -2.00 -10.16 8.37
N LYS A 37 -1.01 -10.91 8.84
CA LYS A 37 0.41 -10.53 8.81
C LYS A 37 0.88 -10.16 7.40
N VAL A 38 0.46 -10.92 6.39
CA VAL A 38 0.90 -10.72 5.00
C VAL A 38 0.26 -9.46 4.43
N ALA A 39 -1.01 -9.19 4.74
CA ALA A 39 -1.66 -7.93 4.41
C ALA A 39 -0.92 -6.73 5.04
N GLY A 40 -0.48 -6.87 6.29
CA GLY A 40 0.32 -5.86 6.97
C GLY A 40 1.64 -5.59 6.25
N GLN A 41 2.37 -6.63 5.90
CA GLN A 41 3.64 -6.52 5.16
C GLN A 41 3.46 -5.90 3.77
N ILE A 42 2.39 -6.26 3.04
CA ILE A 42 2.06 -5.64 1.75
C ILE A 42 1.79 -4.15 1.92
N LEU A 43 1.03 -3.75 2.95
CA LEU A 43 0.71 -2.36 3.23
C LEU A 43 1.96 -1.55 3.61
N MET A 44 2.87 -2.11 4.42
CA MET A 44 4.16 -1.48 4.71
C MET A 44 4.98 -1.24 3.44
N ALA A 45 5.15 -2.28 2.62
CA ALA A 45 5.92 -2.19 1.39
C ALA A 45 5.32 -1.16 0.43
N ALA A 46 3.99 -1.07 0.36
CA ALA A 46 3.30 -0.06 -0.44
C ALA A 46 3.56 1.36 0.07
N VAL A 47 3.52 1.59 1.38
CA VAL A 47 3.79 2.91 1.99
C VAL A 47 5.24 3.35 1.76
N GLU A 48 6.19 2.42 1.83
CA GLU A 48 7.61 2.72 1.58
C GLU A 48 7.91 3.04 0.11
N ASN A 49 7.15 2.46 -0.83
CA ASN A 49 7.42 2.52 -2.27
C ASN A 49 6.38 3.31 -3.07
N MET A 50 5.42 3.97 -2.40
CA MET A 50 4.42 4.77 -3.09
C MET A 50 5.06 6.03 -3.70
N ASP A 51 4.61 6.40 -4.90
CA ASP A 51 5.00 7.64 -5.54
C ASP A 51 4.22 8.84 -4.97
N ARG A 52 4.49 10.04 -5.52
CA ARG A 52 3.82 11.29 -5.12
C ARG A 52 2.29 11.29 -5.34
N PHE A 53 1.76 10.31 -6.06
CA PHE A 53 0.33 10.13 -6.33
C PHE A 53 -0.30 9.04 -5.46
N ASN A 54 0.43 8.53 -4.46
CA ASN A 54 0.05 7.40 -3.62
C ASN A 54 -0.15 6.11 -4.43
N GLU A 55 0.52 5.97 -5.58
CA GLU A 55 0.49 4.74 -6.38
C GLU A 55 1.76 3.93 -6.13
N CYS A 56 1.62 2.61 -5.93
CA CYS A 56 2.73 1.68 -5.84
C CYS A 56 2.61 0.63 -6.95
N LYS A 57 3.63 0.54 -7.82
CA LYS A 57 3.68 -0.47 -8.89
C LYS A 57 4.52 -1.65 -8.43
N VAL A 58 3.90 -2.81 -8.39
CA VAL A 58 4.55 -4.07 -7.98
C VAL A 58 4.34 -5.14 -9.04
N LYS A 59 5.39 -5.94 -9.29
CA LYS A 59 5.25 -7.22 -9.97
C LYS A 59 4.82 -8.25 -8.95
N LEU A 60 3.66 -8.87 -9.17
CA LEU A 60 3.06 -9.81 -8.21
C LEU A 60 3.96 -11.01 -7.90
N HIS A 61 4.73 -11.49 -8.89
CA HIS A 61 5.66 -12.60 -8.70
C HIS A 61 6.86 -12.22 -7.82
N ASP A 62 7.41 -11.02 -8.00
CA ASP A 62 8.51 -10.52 -7.17
C ASP A 62 8.04 -10.27 -5.73
N LEU A 63 6.80 -9.80 -5.57
CA LEU A 63 6.16 -9.63 -4.27
C LEU A 63 5.97 -10.97 -3.55
N ASP A 64 5.51 -12.02 -4.23
CA ASP A 64 5.40 -13.37 -3.66
C ASP A 64 6.75 -13.88 -3.14
N LYS A 65 7.80 -13.72 -3.95
CA LYS A 65 9.15 -14.14 -3.60
C LYS A 65 9.72 -13.34 -2.42
N TYR A 66 9.49 -12.03 -2.39
CA TYR A 66 9.94 -11.17 -1.29
C TYR A 66 9.25 -11.52 0.03
N LEU A 67 7.94 -11.80 -0.01
CA LEU A 67 7.15 -12.15 1.17
C LEU A 67 7.29 -13.63 1.56
N ASP A 68 7.89 -14.46 0.72
CA ASP A 68 7.96 -15.92 0.84
C ASP A 68 6.57 -16.55 1.02
N VAL A 69 5.64 -16.20 0.12
CA VAL A 69 4.25 -16.68 0.16
C VAL A 69 3.76 -17.19 -1.19
N SER A 70 2.77 -18.08 -1.14
CA SER A 70 2.06 -18.50 -2.35
C SER A 70 1.19 -17.39 -2.94
N GLU A 71 0.94 -17.46 -4.24
CA GLU A 71 0.00 -16.58 -4.94
C GLU A 71 -1.39 -16.56 -4.26
N ASN A 72 -1.87 -17.70 -3.76
CA ASN A 72 -3.16 -17.80 -3.07
C ASN A 72 -3.17 -17.01 -1.76
N THR A 73 -2.08 -17.11 -0.98
CA THR A 73 -1.88 -16.34 0.25
C THR A 73 -1.84 -14.83 -0.04
N ARG A 74 -1.07 -14.41 -1.04
CA ARG A 74 -1.03 -12.99 -1.47
C ARG A 74 -2.42 -12.51 -1.91
N LYS A 75 -3.14 -13.28 -2.72
CA LYS A 75 -4.50 -12.93 -3.19
C LYS A 75 -5.47 -12.71 -2.02
N LYS A 76 -5.47 -13.63 -1.05
CA LYS A 76 -6.31 -13.50 0.16
C LYS A 76 -5.98 -12.22 0.92
N SER A 77 -4.69 -11.94 1.12
CA SER A 77 -4.21 -10.76 1.84
C SER A 77 -4.58 -9.46 1.14
N LEU A 78 -4.42 -9.39 -0.20
CA LEU A 78 -4.87 -8.25 -1.00
C LEU A 78 -6.39 -8.05 -0.93
N ASN A 79 -7.17 -9.12 -0.88
CA ASN A 79 -8.62 -9.03 -0.72
C ASN A 79 -9.01 -8.47 0.66
N VAL A 80 -8.29 -8.81 1.73
CA VAL A 80 -8.49 -8.19 3.05
C VAL A 80 -8.27 -6.68 2.98
N LEU A 81 -7.16 -6.24 2.39
CA LEU A 81 -6.85 -4.81 2.25
C LEU A 81 -7.89 -4.06 1.41
N ARG A 82 -8.40 -4.69 0.33
CA ARG A 82 -9.49 -4.13 -0.49
C ARG A 82 -10.81 -4.07 0.29
N TYR A 83 -11.17 -5.13 1.01
CA TYR A 83 -12.40 -5.17 1.82
C TYR A 83 -12.41 -4.07 2.89
N MET A 84 -11.25 -3.79 3.48
CA MET A 84 -11.06 -2.72 4.45
C MET A 84 -10.90 -1.32 3.81
N ASN A 85 -10.97 -1.21 2.48
CA ASN A 85 -10.77 0.01 1.71
C ASN A 85 -9.41 0.71 1.95
N PHE A 86 -8.34 -0.04 2.24
CA PHE A 86 -7.00 0.53 2.38
C PHE A 86 -6.24 0.64 1.06
N ILE A 87 -6.56 -0.21 0.09
CA ILE A 87 -5.94 -0.17 -1.23
C ILE A 87 -7.00 -0.25 -2.31
N GLU A 88 -6.69 0.38 -3.43
CA GLU A 88 -7.28 0.08 -4.73
C GLU A 88 -6.22 -0.59 -5.58
N THR A 89 -6.61 -1.61 -6.35
CA THR A 89 -5.70 -2.27 -7.28
C THR A 89 -6.19 -2.04 -8.69
N LYS A 90 -5.31 -1.51 -9.55
CA LYS A 90 -5.55 -1.39 -10.99
C LYS A 90 -4.64 -2.39 -11.70
N ASN A 91 -5.22 -3.28 -12.49
CA ASN A 91 -4.42 -4.14 -13.36
C ASN A 91 -4.04 -3.34 -14.61
N SER A 92 -2.76 -3.03 -14.79
CA SER A 92 -2.29 -2.55 -16.09
C SER A 92 -2.05 -3.77 -16.98
N ASN A 93 -3.04 -4.15 -17.78
CA ASN A 93 -2.83 -5.05 -18.91
C ASN A 93 -2.12 -4.29 -20.05
N ARG A 94 -0.95 -3.68 -19.78
CA ARG A 94 -0.06 -3.24 -20.86
C ARG A 94 0.56 -4.49 -21.49
N THR A 95 -0.24 -5.17 -22.31
CA THR A 95 0.27 -5.81 -23.52
C THR A 95 0.91 -4.71 -24.34
N GLY A 96 2.23 -4.58 -24.24
CA GLY A 96 2.97 -3.66 -25.10
C GLY A 96 2.86 -4.12 -26.55
N GLY A 97 2.37 -3.21 -27.40
CA GLY A 97 2.79 -3.12 -28.80
C GLY A 97 4.07 -2.29 -28.92
#